data_AF-A0A4V2ZR31-F1
#
_entry.id   AF-A0A4V2ZR31-F1
#
_cell.length_a   1.000
_cell.length_b   1.000
_cell.length_c   1.000
_cell.angle_alpha   90.00
_cell.angle_beta   90.00
_cell.angle_gamma   90.00
#
_symmetry.space_group_name_H-M   'P 1'
#
loop_
_entity.id
_entity.type
_entity.pdbx_description
1 polymer ?
#
loop_
_entity_poly.entity_id
_entity_poly.type
_entity_poly.pdbx_seq_one_letter_code
_entity_poly.pdbx_strand_id
1 'polypeptide(L)'
;MGTSTSSSGGKAGSPFDPEWLDQGDGSAAGTGTGDGAPDTDGADGTPDGQDGNAEAGQECDVAPDRRFMPARAKLGKYLAGGGRDALRGAASSMINKGMGGSARAARTMRGAAQGAGRLGDFLGAVRDGATQQAIDWRQRVRGQNLSAADLALELIKEVMPDTGSIDDESLRNAASDALGQLYELDPNVDIFSLTDEQIASVIGFTIGNEVCNRMDEQLGQTYEKLKYSPVQVQELRNDIREWVHGEVERIMEGLAGLRLDCQTLAQTVLTSALEVFAE
;
A
#
# COMPACT_ATOMS: atom_id res chain seq x y z
N MET A 1 0.36 27.20 14.97
CA MET A 1 -0.59 26.45 14.12
C MET A 1 0.20 25.88 12.97
N GLY A 2 0.42 24.57 12.95
CA GLY A 2 1.11 23.90 11.84
C GLY A 2 0.12 23.69 10.70
N THR A 3 0.42 24.24 9.52
CA THR A 3 -0.32 23.93 8.30
C THR A 3 0.29 22.67 7.71
N SER A 4 -0.35 21.52 7.90
CA SER A 4 0.02 20.30 7.16
C SER A 4 -0.29 20.55 5.68
N THR A 5 0.73 20.88 4.90
CA THR A 5 0.61 21.03 3.45
C THR A 5 0.38 19.66 2.84
N SER A 6 -0.57 19.54 1.91
CA SER A 6 -0.86 18.31 1.17
C SER A 6 0.42 17.77 0.50
N SER A 7 0.72 16.49 0.67
CA SER A 7 1.87 15.85 0.02
C SER A 7 1.74 15.96 -1.50
N SER A 8 2.74 16.53 -2.18
CA SER A 8 2.75 16.65 -3.65
C SER A 8 2.98 15.30 -4.36
N GLY A 9 3.45 14.29 -3.62
CA GLY A 9 4.14 13.12 -4.15
C GLY A 9 5.58 13.45 -4.54
N GLY A 10 6.30 12.44 -5.07
CA GLY A 10 7.67 12.59 -5.58
C GLY A 10 7.78 13.68 -6.67
N LYS A 11 8.87 14.46 -6.63
CA LYS A 11 9.12 15.55 -7.57
C LYS A 11 9.48 15.00 -8.96
N ALA A 12 9.25 15.82 -9.98
CA ALA A 12 9.83 15.64 -11.32
C ALA A 12 11.33 15.29 -11.24
N GLY A 13 11.78 14.33 -12.05
CA GLY A 13 13.21 13.98 -12.10
C GLY A 13 13.70 13.10 -10.94
N SER A 14 12.84 12.74 -9.98
CA SER A 14 13.21 11.77 -8.93
C SER A 14 13.19 10.33 -9.47
N PRO A 15 14.04 9.43 -8.94
CA PRO A 15 13.92 8.00 -9.19
C PRO A 15 12.51 7.51 -8.85
N PHE A 16 12.05 6.48 -9.55
CA PHE A 16 10.80 5.83 -9.17
C PHE A 16 10.90 5.15 -7.81
N ASP A 17 12.02 4.48 -7.58
CA ASP A 17 12.31 3.76 -6.35
C ASP A 17 13.14 4.68 -5.44
N PRO A 18 12.64 5.08 -4.26
CA PRO A 18 13.41 5.89 -3.34
C PRO A 18 14.62 5.14 -2.75
N GLU A 19 15.70 5.86 -2.45
CA GLU A 19 17.01 5.31 -2.01
C GLU A 19 16.95 4.47 -0.72
N TRP A 20 15.92 4.65 0.11
CA TRP A 20 15.75 3.86 1.33
C TRP A 20 15.18 2.46 1.05
N LEU A 21 14.61 2.20 -0.13
CA LEU A 21 14.18 0.85 -0.53
C LEU A 21 15.36 -0.11 -0.67
N ASP A 22 16.51 0.38 -1.14
CA ASP A 22 17.72 -0.44 -1.30
C ASP A 22 18.46 -0.70 0.02
N GLN A 23 18.17 0.10 1.06
CA GLN A 23 18.81 -0.04 2.38
C GLN A 23 18.30 -1.26 3.17
N GLY A 24 17.21 -1.90 2.73
CA GLY A 24 16.66 -3.12 3.34
C GLY A 24 17.51 -4.38 3.17
N ASP A 25 18.51 -4.36 2.27
CA ASP A 25 19.35 -5.52 1.96
C ASP A 25 20.77 -5.44 2.58
N GLY A 26 21.09 -4.37 3.34
CA GLY A 26 22.46 -4.06 3.78
C GLY A 26 22.59 -3.81 5.28
N SER A 27 23.36 -4.67 5.95
CA SER A 27 23.87 -4.46 7.31
C SER A 27 24.65 -3.15 7.44
N ALA A 28 24.57 -2.54 8.63
CA ALA A 28 25.14 -1.25 9.00
C ALA A 28 26.60 -1.01 8.54
N ALA A 29 26.83 0.09 7.84
CA ALA A 29 28.08 0.84 7.86
C ALA A 29 27.82 2.28 7.40
N GLY A 30 27.89 3.21 8.35
CA GLY A 30 27.89 4.63 8.02
C GLY A 30 29.24 5.05 7.42
N THR A 31 29.18 6.01 6.51
CA THR A 31 30.22 7.02 6.29
C THR A 31 29.55 8.22 5.64
N GLY A 32 29.86 9.39 6.19
CA GLY A 32 29.18 10.63 5.89
C GLY A 32 29.78 11.46 4.77
N THR A 33 29.14 12.63 4.66
CA THR A 33 29.65 13.94 4.27
C THR A 33 29.77 14.24 2.78
N GLY A 34 29.12 15.35 2.40
CA GLY A 34 29.66 16.25 1.38
C GLY A 34 28.59 16.87 0.49
N ASP A 35 27.67 17.65 1.05
CA ASP A 35 26.77 18.48 0.25
C ASP A 35 27.50 19.77 -0.15
N GLY A 36 27.52 20.06 -1.45
CA GLY A 36 28.42 21.06 -2.04
C GLY A 36 28.06 21.50 -3.44
N ALA A 37 26.81 21.97 -3.65
CA ALA A 37 26.36 23.05 -4.56
C ALA A 37 26.66 22.94 -6.09
N PRO A 38 26.10 23.81 -6.97
CA PRO A 38 25.02 24.80 -6.80
C PRO A 38 23.86 24.68 -7.83
N ASP A 39 22.81 25.47 -7.56
CA ASP A 39 21.76 25.90 -8.50
C ASP A 39 22.31 26.51 -9.79
N THR A 40 21.67 26.20 -10.92
CA THR A 40 21.73 27.03 -12.13
C THR A 40 20.32 27.33 -12.63
N ASP A 41 19.96 28.61 -12.49
CA ASP A 41 18.82 29.25 -13.13
C ASP A 41 18.98 29.31 -14.66
N GLY A 42 17.84 29.16 -15.35
CA GLY A 42 17.57 29.83 -16.62
C GLY A 42 17.43 28.91 -17.85
N ALA A 43 16.21 28.76 -18.35
CA ALA A 43 15.73 29.52 -19.53
C ALA A 43 14.41 28.95 -20.07
N ASP A 44 13.50 29.87 -20.34
CA ASP A 44 12.22 29.73 -21.00
C ASP A 44 12.39 29.28 -22.47
N GLY A 45 11.54 28.37 -22.95
CA GLY A 45 11.63 27.83 -24.30
C GLY A 45 10.57 26.78 -24.62
N THR A 46 9.37 27.23 -25.00
CA THR A 46 8.38 26.40 -25.72
C THR A 46 8.94 26.00 -27.09
N PRO A 47 8.69 24.76 -27.54
CA PRO A 47 8.01 24.64 -28.83
C PRO A 47 6.88 23.60 -28.85
N ASP A 48 5.99 23.89 -29.78
CA ASP A 48 4.75 23.21 -30.16
C ASP A 48 5.00 21.83 -30.81
N GLY A 49 3.97 20.98 -30.81
CA GLY A 49 4.07 19.52 -30.86
C GLY A 49 4.38 18.83 -32.21
N GLN A 50 4.61 17.51 -32.10
CA GLN A 50 4.32 16.55 -33.17
C GLN A 50 4.21 15.10 -32.64
N ASP A 51 3.22 14.39 -33.17
CA ASP A 51 2.84 13.01 -32.88
C ASP A 51 3.90 11.95 -33.22
N GLY A 52 3.92 10.90 -32.39
CA GLY A 52 4.03 9.51 -32.83
C GLY A 52 5.42 8.92 -33.09
N ASN A 53 5.98 8.24 -32.09
CA ASN A 53 6.44 6.86 -32.26
C ASN A 53 6.57 6.17 -30.90
N ALA A 54 5.90 5.02 -30.74
CA ALA A 54 6.03 4.17 -29.58
C ALA A 54 7.27 3.28 -29.76
N GLU A 55 8.39 3.69 -29.18
CA GLU A 55 9.56 2.82 -28.99
C GLU A 55 9.50 2.21 -27.60
N ALA A 56 9.39 0.89 -27.56
CA ALA A 56 9.56 0.09 -26.37
C ALA A 56 11.06 0.03 -25.99
N GLY A 57 11.35 0.21 -24.70
CA GLY A 57 12.56 -0.36 -24.10
C GLY A 57 13.73 0.57 -23.81
N GLN A 58 13.49 1.73 -23.21
CA GLN A 58 14.43 2.26 -22.21
C GLN A 58 13.65 2.46 -20.92
N GLU A 59 13.94 1.64 -19.92
CA GLU A 59 13.51 1.88 -18.54
C GLU A 59 14.14 3.21 -18.09
N CYS A 60 13.43 4.31 -18.33
CA CYS A 60 13.75 5.55 -17.65
C CYS A 60 13.53 5.29 -16.17
N ASP A 61 14.62 5.18 -15.43
CA ASP A 61 14.60 5.05 -13.97
C ASP A 61 14.13 6.34 -13.28
N VAL A 62 14.10 7.42 -14.07
CA VAL A 62 13.62 8.72 -13.68
C VAL A 62 12.12 8.85 -13.95
N ALA A 63 11.38 9.29 -12.94
CA ALA A 63 9.94 9.48 -13.05
C ALA A 63 9.60 10.73 -13.89
N PRO A 64 8.59 10.63 -14.77
CA PRO A 64 8.18 11.76 -15.60
C PRO A 64 7.54 12.87 -14.76
N ASP A 65 7.58 14.08 -15.29
CA ASP A 65 6.90 15.24 -14.70
C ASP A 65 5.41 14.95 -14.49
N ARG A 66 4.92 15.34 -13.30
CA ARG A 66 3.49 15.19 -12.95
C ARG A 66 2.98 13.75 -13.16
N ARG A 67 3.79 12.73 -12.81
CA ARG A 67 3.49 11.30 -13.03
C ARG A 67 2.10 10.83 -12.61
N PHE A 68 1.53 11.41 -11.53
CA PHE A 68 0.18 11.08 -11.06
C PHE A 68 -0.94 11.97 -11.61
N MET A 69 -0.64 13.04 -12.35
CA MET A 69 -1.65 13.94 -12.91
C MET A 69 -2.67 13.20 -13.80
N PRO A 70 -2.27 12.30 -14.72
CA PRO A 70 -3.24 11.55 -15.53
C PRO A 70 -4.19 10.69 -14.69
N ALA A 71 -3.71 10.13 -13.57
CA ALA A 71 -4.52 9.35 -12.64
C ALA A 71 -5.48 10.26 -11.85
N ARG A 72 -4.98 11.35 -11.27
CA ARG A 72 -5.79 12.36 -10.55
C ARG A 72 -6.86 12.99 -11.42
N ALA A 73 -6.58 13.24 -12.70
CA ALA A 73 -7.57 13.74 -13.65
C ALA A 73 -8.72 12.75 -13.87
N LYS A 74 -8.42 11.45 -13.98
CA LYS A 74 -9.43 10.40 -14.14
C LYS A 74 -10.21 10.14 -12.85
N LEU A 75 -9.55 10.13 -11.70
CA LEU A 75 -10.23 10.07 -10.41
C LEU A 75 -11.17 11.28 -10.22
N GLY A 76 -10.75 12.46 -10.68
CA GLY A 76 -11.59 13.66 -10.70
C GLY A 76 -12.82 13.53 -11.61
N LYS A 77 -12.71 12.79 -12.73
CA LYS A 77 -13.86 12.41 -13.56
C LYS A 77 -14.75 11.39 -12.84
N TYR A 78 -14.17 10.45 -12.12
CA TYR A 78 -14.93 9.47 -11.33
C TYR A 78 -15.79 10.16 -10.26
N LEU A 79 -15.19 11.07 -9.49
CA LEU A 79 -15.87 11.96 -8.54
C LEU A 79 -16.99 12.81 -9.17
N ALA A 80 -16.92 13.08 -10.48
CA ALA A 80 -17.93 13.83 -11.21
C ALA A 80 -19.01 12.93 -11.85
N GLY A 81 -19.08 11.64 -11.48
CA GLY A 81 -20.06 10.69 -12.00
C GLY A 81 -19.60 9.95 -13.26
N GLY A 82 -18.30 9.91 -13.55
CA GLY A 82 -17.72 9.25 -14.73
C GLY A 82 -17.79 7.71 -14.74
N GLY A 83 -18.30 7.09 -13.67
CA GLY A 83 -18.52 5.64 -13.57
C GLY A 83 -17.23 4.80 -13.45
N ARG A 84 -17.43 3.47 -13.40
CA ARG A 84 -16.36 2.48 -13.12
C ARG A 84 -15.15 2.60 -14.06
N ASP A 85 -15.36 2.92 -15.33
CA ASP A 85 -14.28 3.07 -16.31
C ASP A 85 -13.32 4.23 -15.97
N ALA A 86 -13.85 5.30 -15.38
CA ALA A 86 -13.01 6.41 -14.91
C ALA A 86 -12.13 5.99 -13.73
N LEU A 87 -12.66 5.17 -12.81
CA LEU A 87 -11.91 4.62 -11.69
C LEU A 87 -10.85 3.61 -12.17
N ARG A 88 -11.21 2.65 -13.04
CA ARG A 88 -10.27 1.71 -13.64
C ARG A 88 -9.15 2.45 -14.37
N GLY A 89 -9.50 3.44 -15.20
CA GLY A 89 -8.50 4.25 -15.88
C GLY A 89 -7.61 5.05 -14.92
N ALA A 90 -8.13 5.50 -13.78
CA ALA A 90 -7.34 6.18 -12.75
C ALA A 90 -6.33 5.24 -12.11
N ALA A 91 -6.75 4.03 -11.72
CA ALA A 91 -5.88 2.98 -11.20
C ALA A 91 -4.80 2.58 -12.23
N SER A 92 -5.20 2.28 -13.47
CA SER A 92 -4.27 1.94 -14.56
C SER A 92 -3.25 3.04 -14.82
N SER A 93 -3.67 4.31 -14.78
CA SER A 93 -2.74 5.43 -14.93
C SER A 93 -1.82 5.60 -13.72
N MET A 94 -2.31 5.33 -12.52
CA MET A 94 -1.50 5.38 -11.29
C MET A 94 -0.40 4.34 -11.37
N ILE A 95 -0.73 3.09 -11.70
CA ILE A 95 0.23 2.00 -11.77
C ILE A 95 1.20 2.20 -12.95
N ASN A 96 0.69 2.32 -14.18
CA ASN A 96 1.54 2.35 -15.37
C ASN A 96 2.39 3.61 -15.51
N LYS A 97 1.80 4.79 -15.25
CA LYS A 97 2.50 6.07 -15.44
C LYS A 97 3.05 6.62 -14.14
N GLY A 98 2.26 6.55 -13.07
CA GLY A 98 2.62 7.09 -11.77
C GLY A 98 3.70 6.30 -11.06
N MET A 99 3.59 4.97 -11.09
CA MET A 99 4.50 4.03 -10.42
C MET A 99 5.45 3.32 -11.39
N GLY A 100 5.32 3.56 -12.70
CA GLY A 100 6.22 3.03 -13.72
C GLY A 100 5.97 1.56 -14.08
N GLY A 101 4.75 1.07 -13.88
CA GLY A 101 4.32 -0.30 -14.21
C GLY A 101 4.07 -1.15 -12.96
N SER A 102 3.33 -2.26 -13.13
CA SER A 102 2.94 -3.16 -12.03
C SER A 102 4.15 -3.78 -11.32
N ALA A 103 5.18 -4.21 -12.07
CA ALA A 103 6.38 -4.81 -11.50
C ALA A 103 7.16 -3.84 -10.59
N ARG A 104 7.28 -2.58 -11.02
CA ARG A 104 7.91 -1.52 -10.23
C ARG A 104 7.04 -1.10 -9.05
N ALA A 105 5.72 -1.00 -9.25
CA ALA A 105 4.79 -0.77 -8.17
C ALA A 105 4.92 -1.84 -7.07
N ALA A 106 4.96 -3.13 -7.45
CA ALA A 106 5.13 -4.24 -6.52
C ALA A 106 6.49 -4.18 -5.79
N ARG A 107 7.55 -3.73 -6.47
CA ARG A 107 8.86 -3.49 -5.84
C ARG A 107 8.80 -2.39 -4.78
N THR A 108 8.21 -1.24 -5.12
CA THR A 108 8.05 -0.12 -4.16
C THR A 108 7.16 -0.47 -2.98
N MET A 109 6.19 -1.37 -3.17
CA MET A 109 5.28 -1.84 -2.13
C MET A 109 5.72 -3.18 -1.51
N ARG A 110 6.96 -3.64 -1.73
CA ARG A 110 7.42 -4.93 -1.21
C ARG A 110 7.35 -4.99 0.32
N GLY A 111 7.62 -3.88 1.00
CA GLY A 111 7.50 -3.77 2.45
C GLY A 111 6.08 -4.10 2.96
N ALA A 112 5.04 -3.74 2.20
CA ALA A 112 3.66 -4.09 2.51
C ALA A 112 3.43 -5.61 2.45
N ALA A 113 3.89 -6.27 1.38
CA ALA A 113 3.80 -7.73 1.26
C ALA A 113 4.59 -8.46 2.36
N GLN A 114 5.83 -8.04 2.63
CA GLN A 114 6.63 -8.60 3.71
C GLN A 114 5.99 -8.37 5.08
N GLY A 115 5.37 -7.21 5.30
CA GLY A 115 4.60 -6.88 6.49
C GLY A 115 3.42 -7.80 6.71
N ALA A 116 2.56 -7.93 5.70
CA ALA A 116 1.39 -8.80 5.72
C ALA A 116 1.79 -10.28 5.91
N GLY A 117 2.82 -10.75 5.19
CA GLY A 117 3.37 -12.09 5.36
C GLY A 117 3.88 -12.34 6.78
N ARG A 118 4.65 -11.40 7.35
CA ARG A 118 5.17 -11.51 8.74
C ARG A 118 4.04 -11.54 9.76
N LEU A 119 2.98 -10.76 9.55
CA LEU A 119 1.77 -10.80 10.37
C LEU A 119 1.11 -12.18 10.32
N GLY A 120 0.94 -12.76 9.14
CA GLY A 120 0.40 -14.10 8.97
C GLY A 120 1.26 -15.18 9.64
N ASP A 121 2.57 -15.14 9.42
CA ASP A 121 3.52 -16.09 10.04
C ASP A 121 3.47 -16.01 11.57
N PHE A 122 3.40 -14.80 12.14
CA PHE A 122 3.32 -14.61 13.58
C PHE A 122 2.00 -15.11 14.15
N LEU A 123 0.86 -14.85 13.48
CA LEU A 123 -0.44 -15.39 13.88
C LEU A 123 -0.44 -16.93 13.88
N GLY A 124 0.15 -17.56 12.85
CA GLY A 124 0.36 -19.00 12.82
C GLY A 124 1.25 -19.49 13.97
N ALA A 125 2.35 -18.79 14.26
CA ALA A 125 3.24 -19.12 15.37
C ALA A 125 2.57 -18.98 16.74
N VAL A 126 1.67 -18.01 16.93
CA VAL A 126 0.86 -17.83 18.15
C VAL A 126 -0.10 -18.99 18.36
N ARG A 127 -0.80 -19.41 17.29
CA ARG A 127 -1.69 -20.57 17.30
C ARG A 127 -0.94 -21.83 17.69
N ASP A 128 0.15 -22.11 17.00
CA ASP A 128 0.87 -23.37 17.13
C ASP A 128 1.82 -23.39 18.33
N GLY A 129 2.10 -22.22 18.93
CA GLY A 129 3.13 -22.06 19.95
C GLY A 129 4.53 -22.39 19.41
N ALA A 130 4.78 -22.04 18.14
CA ALA A 130 5.94 -22.51 17.40
C ALA A 130 7.24 -21.77 17.75
N THR A 131 7.16 -20.54 18.28
CA THR A 131 8.32 -19.71 18.61
C THR A 131 8.24 -19.19 20.04
N GLN A 132 9.41 -18.97 20.68
CA GLN A 132 9.47 -18.41 22.02
C GLN A 132 8.85 -17.00 22.07
N GLN A 133 9.10 -16.18 21.03
CA GLN A 133 8.50 -14.86 20.90
C GLN A 133 6.97 -14.92 20.93
N ALA A 134 6.36 -15.81 20.16
CA ALA A 134 4.91 -15.95 20.12
C ALA A 134 4.33 -16.47 21.46
N ILE A 135 5.02 -17.40 22.12
CA ILE A 135 4.63 -17.90 23.45
C ILE A 135 4.66 -16.76 24.48
N ASP A 136 5.75 -16.00 24.53
CA ASP A 136 5.94 -14.91 25.49
C ASP A 136 4.95 -13.77 25.25
N TRP A 137 4.74 -13.39 23.98
CA TRP A 137 3.73 -12.42 23.58
C TRP A 137 2.34 -12.85 24.06
N ARG A 138 1.93 -14.09 23.77
CA ARG A 138 0.61 -14.63 24.15
C ARG A 138 0.39 -14.61 25.66
N GLN A 139 1.40 -14.98 26.45
CA GLN A 139 1.32 -14.93 27.93
C GLN A 139 1.20 -13.49 28.43
N ARG A 140 1.99 -12.58 27.87
CA ARG A 140 1.98 -11.15 28.22
C ARG A 140 0.62 -10.51 27.95
N VAL A 141 0.00 -10.74 26.79
CA VAL A 141 -1.29 -10.10 26.43
C VAL A 141 -2.47 -10.74 27.15
N ARG A 142 -2.46 -12.05 27.41
CA ARG A 142 -3.52 -12.73 28.19
C ARG A 142 -3.61 -12.21 29.63
N GLY A 143 -2.51 -11.75 30.21
CA GLY A 143 -2.49 -11.15 31.54
C GLY A 143 -3.14 -9.76 31.63
N GLN A 144 -3.47 -9.12 30.50
CA GLN A 144 -3.87 -7.70 30.44
C GLN A 144 -5.38 -7.46 30.24
N ASN A 145 -6.17 -8.50 29.93
CA ASN A 145 -7.62 -8.40 29.68
C ASN A 145 -7.98 -7.29 28.67
N LEU A 146 -7.27 -7.29 27.53
CA LEU A 146 -7.40 -6.28 26.48
C LEU A 146 -8.72 -6.39 25.71
N SER A 147 -9.21 -5.27 25.19
CA SER A 147 -10.26 -5.27 24.17
C SER A 147 -9.72 -5.86 22.85
N ALA A 148 -10.61 -6.26 21.93
CA ALA A 148 -10.21 -6.74 20.60
C ALA A 148 -9.36 -5.71 19.84
N ALA A 149 -9.73 -4.42 19.93
CA ALA A 149 -9.00 -3.32 19.32
C ALA A 149 -7.60 -3.14 19.95
N ASP A 150 -7.51 -3.14 21.29
CA ASP A 150 -6.22 -3.03 21.97
C ASP A 150 -5.31 -4.23 21.70
N LEU A 151 -5.90 -5.43 21.59
CA LEU A 151 -5.18 -6.65 21.25
C LEU A 151 -4.63 -6.61 19.82
N ALA A 152 -5.41 -6.09 18.86
CA ALA A 152 -4.95 -5.86 17.49
C ALA A 152 -3.76 -4.88 17.46
N LEU A 153 -3.82 -3.79 18.22
CA LEU A 153 -2.72 -2.83 18.34
C LEU A 153 -1.47 -3.47 18.98
N GLU A 154 -1.63 -4.29 20.02
CA GLU A 154 -0.51 -5.01 20.66
C GLU A 154 0.11 -6.08 19.75
N LEU A 155 -0.67 -6.68 18.85
CA LEU A 155 -0.18 -7.58 17.81
C LEU A 155 0.64 -6.81 16.77
N ILE A 156 0.11 -5.69 16.26
CA ILE A 156 0.78 -4.87 15.25
C ILE A 156 2.12 -4.33 15.77
N LYS A 157 2.16 -3.84 17.01
CA LYS A 157 3.39 -3.37 17.65
C LYS A 157 4.47 -4.45 17.76
N GLU A 158 4.07 -5.71 17.94
CA GLU A 158 5.00 -6.83 18.07
C GLU A 158 5.62 -7.22 16.72
N VAL A 159 4.85 -7.14 15.63
CA VAL A 159 5.25 -7.71 14.33
C VAL A 159 5.76 -6.66 13.35
N MET A 160 5.21 -5.45 13.38
CA MET A 160 5.49 -4.42 12.39
C MET A 160 6.52 -3.42 12.90
N PRO A 161 7.48 -3.00 12.07
CA PRO A 161 8.49 -2.01 12.45
C PRO A 161 7.84 -0.65 12.79
N ASP A 162 8.48 0.11 13.69
CA ASP A 162 8.08 1.46 14.09
C ASP A 162 9.18 2.47 13.72
N THR A 163 9.54 2.56 12.43
CA THR A 163 10.62 3.47 12.01
C THR A 163 10.17 4.92 11.90
N GLY A 164 8.86 5.18 12.04
CA GLY A 164 8.25 6.49 11.78
C GLY A 164 8.19 6.85 10.29
N SER A 165 8.43 5.89 9.39
CA SER A 165 8.23 6.09 7.95
C SER A 165 6.73 6.11 7.61
N ILE A 166 6.38 6.76 6.50
CA ILE A 166 5.00 6.79 6.00
C ILE A 166 4.52 5.38 5.64
N ASP A 167 5.40 4.59 5.01
CA ASP A 167 5.07 3.22 4.60
C ASP A 167 4.86 2.29 5.81
N ASP A 168 5.63 2.45 6.89
CA ASP A 168 5.44 1.67 8.11
C ASP A 168 4.10 2.03 8.78
N GLU A 169 3.76 3.32 8.87
CA GLU A 169 2.50 3.77 9.47
C GLU A 169 1.30 3.36 8.62
N SER A 170 1.41 3.44 7.28
CA SER A 170 0.38 2.95 6.37
C SER A 170 0.12 1.47 6.60
N LEU A 171 1.18 0.66 6.64
CA LEU A 171 1.09 -0.79 6.84
C LEU A 171 0.46 -1.15 8.20
N ARG A 172 0.83 -0.43 9.26
CA ARG A 172 0.24 -0.58 10.60
C ARG A 172 -1.25 -0.26 10.58
N ASN A 173 -1.64 0.83 9.93
CA ASN A 173 -3.05 1.19 9.76
C ASN A 173 -3.81 0.12 8.95
N ALA A 174 -3.24 -0.35 7.85
CA ALA A 174 -3.83 -1.38 7.00
C ALA A 174 -4.05 -2.70 7.73
N ALA A 175 -3.10 -3.12 8.58
CA ALA A 175 -3.23 -4.31 9.41
C ALA A 175 -4.27 -4.14 10.53
N SER A 176 -4.36 -2.94 11.11
CA SER A 176 -5.40 -2.63 12.10
C SER A 176 -6.79 -2.74 11.50
N ASP A 177 -6.99 -2.16 10.31
CA ASP A 177 -8.25 -2.26 9.56
C ASP A 177 -8.53 -3.71 9.16
N ALA A 178 -7.51 -4.49 8.79
CA ALA A 178 -7.67 -5.90 8.40
C ALA A 178 -8.14 -6.78 9.57
N LEU A 179 -7.59 -6.55 10.77
CA LEU A 179 -8.03 -7.26 11.98
C LEU A 179 -9.45 -6.84 12.37
N GLY A 180 -9.80 -5.55 12.22
CA GLY A 180 -11.17 -5.08 12.36
C GLY A 180 -12.14 -5.82 11.42
N GLN A 181 -11.79 -5.91 10.14
CA GLN A 181 -12.57 -6.63 9.12
C GLN A 181 -12.73 -8.12 9.47
N LEU A 182 -11.69 -8.76 10.02
CA LEU A 182 -11.80 -10.14 10.49
C LEU A 182 -12.87 -10.28 11.60
N TYR A 183 -12.90 -9.37 12.58
CA TYR A 183 -13.92 -9.37 13.62
C TYR A 183 -15.32 -9.02 13.11
N GLU A 184 -15.42 -8.20 12.05
CA GLU A 184 -16.70 -7.93 11.40
C GLU A 184 -17.24 -9.17 10.68
N LEU A 185 -16.36 -9.94 10.04
CA LEU A 185 -16.71 -11.18 9.35
C LEU A 185 -17.06 -12.32 10.33
N ASP A 186 -16.27 -12.47 11.39
CA ASP A 186 -16.48 -13.44 12.46
C ASP A 186 -16.35 -12.79 13.85
N PRO A 187 -17.46 -12.32 14.44
CA PRO A 187 -17.44 -11.66 15.75
C PRO A 187 -16.94 -12.54 16.91
N ASN A 188 -16.87 -13.86 16.74
CA ASN A 188 -16.43 -14.79 17.77
C ASN A 188 -15.02 -15.34 17.50
N VAL A 189 -14.31 -14.80 16.51
CA VAL A 189 -12.96 -15.24 16.16
C VAL A 189 -12.01 -15.15 17.36
N ASP A 190 -11.24 -16.21 17.58
CA ASP A 190 -10.17 -16.23 18.58
C ASP A 190 -8.83 -15.97 17.90
N ILE A 191 -8.28 -14.77 18.07
CA ILE A 191 -6.99 -14.37 17.48
C ILE A 191 -5.82 -15.27 17.92
N PHE A 192 -5.95 -15.99 19.03
CA PHE A 192 -4.94 -16.92 19.51
C PHE A 192 -5.01 -18.29 18.82
N SER A 193 -6.03 -18.53 18.00
CA SER A 193 -6.32 -19.84 17.40
C SER A 193 -6.95 -19.72 16.01
N LEU A 194 -6.43 -18.83 15.16
CA LEU A 194 -6.93 -18.62 13.80
C LEU A 194 -6.76 -19.84 12.89
N THR A 195 -7.73 -20.12 12.03
CA THR A 195 -7.54 -21.11 10.96
C THR A 195 -6.59 -20.58 9.88
N ASP A 196 -6.07 -21.47 9.03
CA ASP A 196 -5.23 -21.07 7.89
C ASP A 196 -6.01 -20.13 6.95
N GLU A 197 -7.31 -20.37 6.76
CA GLU A 197 -8.19 -19.49 5.97
C GLU A 197 -8.33 -18.11 6.61
N GLN A 198 -8.51 -18.02 7.93
CA GLN A 198 -8.60 -16.73 8.63
C GLN A 198 -7.28 -15.96 8.56
N ILE A 199 -6.14 -16.64 8.67
CA ILE A 199 -4.81 -16.04 8.48
C ILE A 199 -4.66 -15.52 7.05
N ALA A 200 -5.07 -16.31 6.05
CA ALA A 200 -5.07 -15.90 4.66
C ALA A 200 -5.98 -14.67 4.43
N SER A 201 -7.17 -14.63 5.03
CA SER A 201 -8.05 -13.46 4.99
C SER A 201 -7.38 -12.21 5.57
N VAL A 202 -6.70 -12.30 6.71
CA VAL A 202 -5.96 -11.16 7.28
C VAL A 202 -4.87 -10.66 6.33
N ILE A 203 -4.14 -11.56 5.68
CA ILE A 203 -3.14 -11.20 4.65
C ILE A 203 -3.82 -10.46 3.49
N GLY A 204 -4.90 -11.03 2.94
CA GLY A 204 -5.66 -10.43 1.84
C GLY A 204 -6.20 -9.05 2.20
N PHE A 205 -6.87 -8.91 3.34
CA PHE A 205 -7.40 -7.63 3.82
C PHE A 205 -6.28 -6.60 4.03
N THR A 206 -5.14 -7.00 4.59
CA THR A 206 -3.99 -6.09 4.78
C THR A 206 -3.49 -5.57 3.43
N ILE A 207 -3.34 -6.44 2.43
CA ILE A 207 -2.93 -6.02 1.07
C ILE A 207 -3.99 -5.12 0.42
N GLY A 208 -5.28 -5.46 0.53
CA GLY A 208 -6.37 -4.62 0.00
C GLY A 208 -6.39 -3.22 0.62
N ASN A 209 -6.19 -3.14 1.95
CA ASN A 209 -6.10 -1.87 2.66
C ASN A 209 -4.85 -1.08 2.25
N GLU A 210 -3.70 -1.73 2.05
CA GLU A 210 -2.47 -1.08 1.57
C GLU A 210 -2.61 -0.50 0.16
N VAL A 211 -3.30 -1.21 -0.74
CA VAL A 211 -3.59 -0.66 -2.07
C VAL A 211 -4.51 0.56 -1.96
N CYS A 212 -5.51 0.55 -1.08
CA CYS A 212 -6.36 1.72 -0.83
C CYS A 212 -5.57 2.90 -0.26
N ASN A 213 -4.72 2.65 0.75
CA ASN A 213 -3.85 3.67 1.35
C ASN A 213 -2.94 4.27 0.29
N ARG A 214 -2.32 3.43 -0.56
CA ARG A 214 -1.48 3.89 -1.67
C ARG A 214 -2.26 4.74 -2.67
N MET A 215 -3.50 4.39 -3.00
CA MET A 215 -4.35 5.23 -3.84
C MET A 215 -4.63 6.60 -3.20
N ASP A 216 -4.95 6.63 -1.91
CA ASP A 216 -5.22 7.86 -1.18
C ASP A 216 -3.98 8.74 -1.05
N GLU A 217 -2.81 8.16 -0.76
CA GLU A 217 -1.52 8.88 -0.70
C GLU A 217 -1.17 9.54 -2.03
N GLN A 218 -1.32 8.80 -3.14
CA GLN A 218 -0.90 9.30 -4.45
C GLN A 218 -1.96 10.19 -5.11
N LEU A 219 -3.24 9.94 -4.87
CA LEU A 219 -4.35 10.59 -5.57
C LEU A 219 -5.19 11.52 -4.68
N GLY A 220 -4.95 11.55 -3.37
CA GLY A 220 -5.78 12.22 -2.36
C GLY A 220 -5.97 13.73 -2.57
N GLN A 221 -5.02 14.42 -3.20
CA GLN A 221 -5.19 15.82 -3.64
C GLN A 221 -6.44 16.05 -4.50
N THR A 222 -6.96 15.00 -5.14
CA THR A 222 -8.18 15.08 -5.93
C THR A 222 -9.40 15.37 -5.06
N TYR A 223 -9.39 14.90 -3.80
CA TYR A 223 -10.46 15.09 -2.82
C TYR A 223 -10.46 16.50 -2.21
N GLU A 224 -9.30 17.13 -2.08
CA GLU A 224 -9.11 18.41 -1.36
C GLU A 224 -9.69 19.64 -2.06
N LYS A 225 -10.34 19.46 -3.22
CA LYS A 225 -10.98 20.57 -3.94
C LYS A 225 -12.25 20.97 -3.19
N LEU A 226 -12.35 22.26 -2.82
CA LEU A 226 -13.47 22.88 -2.07
C LEU A 226 -14.88 22.72 -2.70
N LYS A 227 -15.01 22.02 -3.83
CA LYS A 227 -16.26 21.72 -4.50
C LYS A 227 -16.90 20.38 -4.08
N TYR A 228 -16.20 19.53 -3.33
CA TYR A 228 -16.71 18.24 -2.88
C TYR A 228 -16.98 18.27 -1.37
N SER A 229 -18.12 17.70 -0.95
CA SER A 229 -18.41 17.55 0.47
C SER A 229 -17.64 16.36 1.08
N PRO A 230 -17.33 16.39 2.39
CA PRO A 230 -16.68 15.26 3.06
C PRO A 230 -17.45 13.93 2.92
N VAL A 231 -18.78 14.00 2.94
CA VAL A 231 -19.65 12.81 2.78
C VAL A 231 -19.47 12.20 1.39
N GLN A 232 -19.50 13.01 0.34
CA GLN A 232 -19.29 12.53 -1.05
C GLN A 232 -17.91 11.91 -1.24
N VAL A 233 -16.87 12.50 -0.63
CA VAL A 233 -15.52 11.92 -0.67
C VAL A 233 -15.48 10.58 0.04
N GLN A 234 -16.14 10.46 1.20
CA GLN A 234 -16.16 9.20 1.96
C GLN A 234 -16.94 8.10 1.23
N GLU A 235 -18.08 8.42 0.62
CA GLU A 235 -18.85 7.47 -0.19
C GLU A 235 -18.01 6.92 -1.34
N LEU A 236 -17.27 7.79 -2.03
CA LEU A 236 -16.36 7.37 -3.11
C LEU A 236 -15.18 6.55 -2.61
N ARG A 237 -14.57 6.91 -1.47
CA ARG A 237 -13.49 6.11 -0.86
C ARG A 237 -13.99 4.72 -0.44
N ASN A 238 -15.23 4.63 0.05
CA ASN A 238 -15.84 3.34 0.38
C ASN A 238 -16.07 2.49 -0.88
N ASP A 239 -16.55 3.07 -1.98
CA ASP A 239 -16.71 2.35 -3.25
C ASP A 239 -15.36 1.89 -3.84
N ILE A 240 -14.32 2.72 -3.75
CA ILE A 240 -12.95 2.32 -4.13
C ILE A 240 -12.51 1.13 -3.29
N ARG A 241 -12.70 1.21 -1.97
CA ARG A 241 -12.35 0.13 -1.04
C ARG A 241 -13.09 -1.16 -1.38
N GLU A 242 -14.41 -1.11 -1.58
CA GLU A 242 -15.23 -2.27 -1.93
C GLU A 242 -14.72 -2.95 -3.20
N TRP A 243 -14.39 -2.17 -4.23
CA TRP A 243 -13.80 -2.75 -5.44
C TRP A 243 -12.42 -3.35 -5.22
N VAL A 244 -11.52 -2.65 -4.54
CA VAL A 244 -10.16 -3.14 -4.31
C VAL A 244 -10.22 -4.46 -3.56
N HIS A 245 -11.03 -4.53 -2.50
CA HIS A 245 -11.25 -5.75 -1.73
C HIS A 245 -11.87 -6.86 -2.57
N GLY A 246 -12.87 -6.56 -3.41
CA GLY A 246 -13.46 -7.57 -4.30
C GLY A 246 -12.46 -8.16 -5.31
N GLU A 247 -11.54 -7.36 -5.86
CA GLU A 247 -10.49 -7.88 -6.75
C GLU A 247 -9.45 -8.70 -5.99
N VAL A 248 -9.05 -8.26 -4.78
CA VAL A 248 -8.13 -9.01 -3.93
C VAL A 248 -8.74 -10.33 -3.49
N GLU A 249 -10.01 -10.35 -3.10
CA GLU A 249 -10.74 -11.57 -2.74
C GLU A 249 -10.79 -12.55 -3.91
N ARG A 250 -11.12 -12.07 -5.12
CA ARG A 250 -11.08 -12.90 -6.34
C ARG A 250 -9.70 -13.50 -6.61
N ILE A 251 -8.62 -12.76 -6.34
CA ILE A 251 -7.25 -13.27 -6.44
C ILE A 251 -7.00 -14.35 -5.37
N MET A 252 -7.38 -14.08 -4.12
CA MET A 252 -7.25 -15.03 -3.00
C MET A 252 -7.99 -16.33 -3.27
N GLU A 253 -9.22 -16.27 -3.80
CA GLU A 253 -10.00 -17.43 -4.22
C GLU A 253 -9.28 -18.25 -5.30
N GLY A 254 -8.64 -17.59 -6.26
CA GLY A 254 -7.85 -18.25 -7.30
C GLY A 254 -6.59 -18.95 -6.77
N LEU A 255 -6.07 -18.49 -5.64
CA LEU A 255 -4.94 -19.11 -4.93
C LEU A 255 -5.41 -20.15 -3.89
N ALA A 256 -6.71 -20.21 -3.59
CA ALA A 256 -7.26 -21.13 -2.61
C ALA A 256 -6.96 -22.59 -3.00
N GLY A 257 -6.44 -23.36 -2.05
CA GLY A 257 -6.03 -24.75 -2.27
C GLY A 257 -4.57 -24.92 -2.71
N LEU A 258 -3.88 -23.85 -3.10
CA LEU A 258 -2.42 -23.87 -3.18
C LEU A 258 -1.84 -23.78 -1.76
N ARG A 259 -0.88 -24.66 -1.44
CA ARG A 259 -0.15 -24.60 -0.17
C ARG A 259 1.00 -23.59 -0.29
N LEU A 260 0.67 -22.32 -0.16
CA LEU A 260 1.64 -21.23 -0.09
C LEU A 260 1.90 -20.86 1.37
N ASP A 261 3.15 -20.57 1.70
CA ASP A 261 3.48 -19.89 2.95
C ASP A 261 3.00 -18.42 2.92
N CYS A 262 2.93 -17.78 4.09
CA CYS A 262 2.35 -16.44 4.21
C CYS A 262 3.11 -15.38 3.41
N GLN A 263 4.45 -15.50 3.31
CA GLN A 263 5.27 -14.54 2.56
C GLN A 263 4.99 -14.65 1.06
N THR A 264 5.01 -15.88 0.54
CA THR A 264 4.72 -16.13 -0.87
C THR A 264 3.29 -15.71 -1.20
N LEU A 265 2.32 -16.04 -0.35
CA LEU A 265 0.93 -15.63 -0.54
C LEU A 265 0.79 -14.10 -0.62
N ALA A 266 1.33 -13.37 0.37
CA ALA A 266 1.25 -11.91 0.40
C ALA A 266 1.89 -11.26 -0.83
N GLN A 267 3.05 -11.76 -1.25
CA GLN A 267 3.75 -11.27 -2.44
C GLN A 267 2.96 -11.54 -3.73
N THR A 268 2.43 -12.76 -3.90
CA THR A 268 1.64 -13.13 -5.07
C THR A 268 0.37 -12.27 -5.15
N VAL A 269 -0.35 -12.12 -4.04
CA VAL A 269 -1.59 -11.33 -3.99
C VAL A 269 -1.33 -9.87 -4.35
N LEU A 270 -0.31 -9.24 -3.75
CA LEU A 270 0.05 -7.85 -4.07
C LEU A 270 0.41 -7.70 -5.55
N THR A 271 1.26 -8.58 -6.08
CA THR A 271 1.71 -8.51 -7.48
C THR A 271 0.54 -8.65 -8.44
N SER A 272 -0.30 -9.67 -8.25
CA SER A 272 -1.48 -9.92 -9.07
C SER A 272 -2.51 -8.79 -8.96
N ALA A 273 -2.70 -8.20 -7.78
CA ALA A 273 -3.61 -7.06 -7.61
C ALA A 273 -3.11 -5.84 -8.41
N LEU A 274 -1.81 -5.53 -8.33
CA LEU A 274 -1.21 -4.43 -9.08
C LEU A 274 -1.22 -4.66 -10.60
N GLU A 275 -1.14 -5.90 -11.05
CA GLU A 275 -1.35 -6.26 -12.47
C GLU A 275 -2.79 -6.00 -12.91
N VAL A 276 -3.79 -6.47 -12.15
CA VAL A 276 -5.21 -6.24 -12.42
C VAL A 276 -5.54 -4.74 -12.45
N PHE A 277 -4.97 -3.96 -11.53
CA PHE A 277 -5.17 -2.51 -11.50
C PHE A 277 -4.38 -1.76 -12.58
N ALA A 278 -3.45 -2.41 -13.27
CA ALA A 278 -2.74 -1.84 -14.41
C ALA A 278 -3.52 -1.95 -15.73
N GLU A 279 -4.49 -2.86 -15.82
CA GLU A 279 -5.38 -3.04 -16.98
C GLU A 279 -6.33 -1.84 -17.18
#